data_AF-A0A851IDB0-F1
#
_entry.id   AF-A0A851IDB0-F1
#
_cell.length_a   1.000
_cell.length_b   1.000
_cell.length_c   1.000
_cell.angle_alpha   90.00
_cell.angle_beta   90.00
_cell.angle_gamma   90.00
#
_symmetry.space_group_name_H-M   'P 1'
#
loop_
_entity.id
_entity.type
_entity.pdbx_description
1 polymer ?
#
loop_
_entity_poly.entity_id
_entity_poly.type
_entity_poly.pdbx_seq_one_letter_code
_entity_poly.pdbx_strand_id
1 'polypeptide(L)'
;MKKILFFISVLFLSCFAMAQNGDEEAERARELFYQKDFKNAEKLYLSAIDKGNLIALNDLGNLYYLKRDYSEAKKYFQKSIDKGGTVALFNLAEVYRIEKNFSQAEKYYLLAISKGETQSYNNLALLYSENGKIEKAIETYLKAGENGDIKGYYNLANLYFYEPKYKNLKKAEKYYLKGEEQNHQNSIRMLGFVYQELKDYKKAKEYYLKALRNNENDGILVNLGLVYNELGETKKAEETHLKAIEKGYIGSMYNLASFYKKNGKIEEAKKWYKKALENGIESAREDLEELEGEKASKSQDNVNSSILFDTITLKLVGQGLSKTDGNKIELEYENFKATGKNKKVYTEKDFQVNGKKPKIMISKIVSTKMIRNFIESDEEIHVIGLLDETNEREKGIRYKPFDVKFTENQDWVKKIYFKDGVIYIWDN
;
A
#
# COMPACT_ATOMS: atom_id res chain seq x y z
N MET A 1 19.10 24.12 -66.96
CA MET A 1 18.25 22.98 -66.55
C MET A 1 19.04 21.73 -66.13
N LYS A 2 19.90 21.12 -66.99
CA LYS A 2 20.64 19.89 -66.63
C LYS A 2 21.52 19.98 -65.37
N LYS A 3 22.23 21.10 -65.14
CA LYS A 3 23.01 21.33 -63.90
C LYS A 3 22.13 21.46 -62.65
N ILE A 4 20.95 22.05 -62.76
CA ILE A 4 20.00 22.21 -61.65
C ILE A 4 19.36 20.87 -61.28
N LEU A 5 18.98 20.04 -62.28
CA LEU A 5 18.48 18.69 -62.03
C LEU A 5 19.53 17.78 -61.36
N PHE A 6 20.81 17.87 -61.75
CA PHE A 6 21.89 17.09 -61.16
C PHE A 6 22.14 17.43 -59.69
N PHE A 7 22.15 18.72 -59.35
CA PHE A 7 22.28 19.16 -57.95
C PHE A 7 21.10 18.70 -57.10
N ILE A 8 19.88 18.78 -57.63
CA ILE A 8 18.68 18.30 -56.93
C ILE A 8 18.79 16.78 -56.70
N SER A 9 19.19 15.97 -57.70
CA SER A 9 19.32 14.52 -57.52
C SER A 9 20.40 14.09 -56.53
N VAL A 10 21.53 14.80 -56.46
CA VAL A 10 22.62 14.51 -55.49
C VAL A 10 22.19 14.88 -54.07
N LEU A 11 21.50 16.01 -53.90
CA LEU A 11 20.90 16.40 -52.61
C LEU A 11 19.88 15.36 -52.13
N PHE A 12 18.99 14.90 -53.01
CA PHE A 12 18.01 13.86 -52.67
C PHE A 12 18.66 12.52 -52.29
N LEU A 13 19.68 12.06 -53.03
CA LEU A 13 20.40 10.83 -52.68
C LEU A 13 21.14 10.95 -51.33
N SER A 14 21.76 12.10 -51.06
CA SER A 14 22.48 12.33 -49.80
C SER A 14 21.55 12.40 -48.59
N CYS A 15 20.38 13.05 -48.72
CA CYS A 15 19.37 13.07 -47.66
C CYS A 15 18.78 11.68 -47.42
N PHE A 16 18.56 10.89 -48.47
CA PHE A 16 18.04 9.53 -48.36
C PHE A 16 19.04 8.59 -47.66
N ALA A 17 20.32 8.65 -48.02
CA ALA A 17 21.37 7.86 -47.38
C ALA A 17 21.61 8.29 -45.91
N MET A 18 21.53 9.59 -45.60
CA MET A 18 21.61 10.07 -44.22
C MET A 18 20.43 9.58 -43.37
N ALA A 19 19.20 9.61 -43.91
CA ALA A 19 18.01 9.10 -43.22
C ALA A 19 18.14 7.60 -42.91
N GLN A 20 18.56 6.78 -43.89
CA GLN A 20 18.80 5.34 -43.66
C GLN A 20 19.84 5.08 -42.57
N ASN A 21 20.95 5.83 -42.57
CA ASN A 21 21.97 5.73 -41.54
C ASN A 21 21.50 6.21 -40.15
N GLY A 22 20.54 7.13 -40.09
CA GLY A 22 19.92 7.59 -38.85
C GLY A 22 18.92 6.57 -38.27
N ASP A 23 18.24 5.81 -39.12
CA ASP A 23 17.33 4.74 -38.69
C ASP A 23 18.10 3.56 -38.07
N GLU A 24 19.18 3.12 -38.70
CA GLU A 24 20.04 2.05 -38.15
C GLU A 24 20.63 2.42 -36.77
N GLU A 25 21.06 3.68 -36.60
CA GLU A 25 21.58 4.14 -35.30
C GLU A 25 20.50 4.22 -34.24
N ALA A 26 19.28 4.63 -34.58
CA ALA A 26 18.16 4.64 -33.65
C ALA A 26 17.78 3.21 -33.23
N GLU A 27 17.78 2.24 -34.15
CA GLU A 27 17.51 0.84 -33.82
C GLU A 27 18.57 0.27 -32.87
N ARG A 28 19.85 0.47 -33.18
CA ARG A 28 20.94 0.05 -32.29
C ARG A 28 20.88 0.74 -30.92
N ALA A 29 20.47 2.00 -30.89
CA ALA A 29 20.25 2.72 -29.63
C ALA A 29 19.13 2.07 -28.79
N ARG A 30 18.03 1.62 -29.41
CA ARG A 30 16.95 0.88 -28.72
C ARG A 30 17.45 -0.45 -28.15
N GLU A 31 18.27 -1.19 -28.88
CA GLU A 31 18.87 -2.44 -28.38
C GLU A 31 19.71 -2.19 -27.12
N LEU A 32 20.61 -1.20 -27.17
CA LEU A 32 21.42 -0.81 -26.02
C LEU A 32 20.56 -0.33 -24.84
N PHE A 33 19.48 0.40 -25.12
CA PHE A 33 18.51 0.82 -24.13
C PHE A 33 17.85 -0.38 -23.43
N TYR A 34 17.44 -1.41 -24.17
CA TYR A 34 16.89 -2.65 -23.59
C TYR A 34 17.95 -3.42 -22.77
N GLN A 35 19.21 -3.35 -23.16
CA GLN A 35 20.36 -3.88 -22.41
C GLN A 35 20.75 -3.01 -21.20
N LYS A 36 20.06 -1.87 -20.99
CA LYS A 36 20.34 -0.87 -19.95
C LYS A 36 21.70 -0.17 -20.09
N ASP A 37 22.32 -0.21 -21.25
CA ASP A 37 23.48 0.62 -21.59
C ASP A 37 23.02 2.02 -22.04
N PHE A 38 22.47 2.77 -21.08
CA PHE A 38 21.88 4.07 -21.35
C PHE A 38 22.90 5.10 -21.86
N LYS A 39 24.18 4.97 -21.49
CA LYS A 39 25.22 5.92 -21.92
C LYS A 39 25.49 5.79 -23.41
N ASN A 40 25.61 4.57 -23.92
CA ASN A 40 25.86 4.37 -25.36
C ASN A 40 24.57 4.52 -26.18
N ALA A 41 23.42 4.14 -25.63
CA ALA A 41 22.13 4.44 -26.25
C ALA A 41 21.92 5.95 -26.45
N GLU A 42 22.19 6.77 -25.42
CA GLU A 42 22.10 8.23 -25.49
C GLU A 42 22.95 8.82 -26.62
N LYS A 43 24.21 8.37 -26.76
CA LYS A 43 25.10 8.80 -27.85
C LYS A 43 24.54 8.46 -29.23
N LEU A 44 24.04 7.24 -29.41
CA LEU A 44 23.50 6.81 -30.70
C LEU A 44 22.19 7.50 -31.03
N TYR A 45 21.31 7.74 -30.06
CA TYR A 45 20.12 8.56 -30.30
C TYR A 45 20.47 9.99 -30.73
N LEU A 46 21.45 10.63 -30.08
CA LEU A 46 21.92 11.96 -30.49
C LEU A 46 22.45 11.95 -31.94
N SER A 47 23.27 10.97 -32.29
CA SER A 47 23.78 10.80 -33.66
C SER A 47 22.66 10.55 -34.67
N ALA A 48 21.67 9.73 -34.33
CA ALA A 48 20.51 9.46 -35.17
C ALA A 48 19.69 10.74 -35.43
N ILE A 49 19.50 11.59 -34.40
CA ILE A 49 18.84 12.89 -34.52
C ILE A 49 19.61 13.80 -35.48
N ASP A 50 20.94 13.87 -35.34
CA ASP A 50 21.80 14.68 -36.22
C ASP A 50 21.75 14.21 -37.68
N LYS A 51 21.51 12.91 -37.91
CA LYS A 51 21.28 12.31 -39.23
C LYS A 51 19.84 12.44 -39.75
N GLY A 52 18.96 13.11 -39.00
CA GLY A 52 17.60 13.42 -39.43
C GLY A 52 16.53 12.45 -38.93
N ASN A 53 16.86 11.49 -38.06
CA ASN A 53 15.87 10.63 -37.43
C ASN A 53 15.10 11.39 -36.34
N LEU A 54 13.89 11.84 -36.67
CA LEU A 54 13.05 12.61 -35.75
C LEU A 54 12.34 11.73 -34.71
N ILE A 55 12.22 10.41 -34.93
CA ILE A 55 11.66 9.46 -33.97
C ILE A 55 12.60 9.34 -32.75
N ALA A 56 13.92 9.38 -32.99
CA ALA A 56 14.93 9.33 -31.95
C ALA A 56 14.81 10.49 -30.93
N LEU A 57 14.15 11.61 -31.26
CA LEU A 57 13.84 12.67 -30.28
C LEU A 57 12.92 12.15 -29.15
N ASN A 58 11.88 11.38 -29.50
CA ASN A 58 10.98 10.79 -28.52
C ASN A 58 11.69 9.69 -27.71
N ASP A 59 12.47 8.84 -28.38
CA ASP A 59 13.21 7.74 -27.72
C ASP A 59 14.26 8.27 -26.73
N LEU A 60 14.97 9.35 -27.10
CA LEU A 60 15.89 10.03 -26.20
C LEU A 60 15.17 10.70 -25.02
N GLY A 61 14.00 11.29 -25.26
CA GLY A 61 13.13 11.79 -24.18
C GLY A 61 12.75 10.68 -23.18
N ASN A 62 12.37 9.50 -23.69
CA ASN A 62 12.06 8.31 -22.86
C ASN A 62 13.28 7.82 -22.06
N LEU A 63 14.48 7.91 -22.63
CA LEU A 63 15.72 7.58 -21.93
C LEU A 63 15.95 8.51 -20.74
N TYR A 64 15.82 9.83 -20.91
CA TYR A 64 15.93 10.76 -19.79
C TYR A 64 14.81 10.59 -18.76
N TYR A 65 13.59 10.31 -19.22
CA TYR A 65 12.46 9.99 -18.34
C TYR A 65 12.78 8.80 -17.41
N LEU A 66 13.33 7.69 -17.94
CA LEU A 66 13.72 6.54 -17.12
C LEU A 66 14.87 6.85 -16.16
N LYS A 67 15.82 7.71 -16.57
CA LYS A 67 16.89 8.23 -15.69
C LYS A 67 16.37 9.22 -14.64
N ARG A 68 15.07 9.56 -14.67
CA ARG A 68 14.43 10.60 -13.84
C ARG A 68 14.99 12.00 -14.06
N ASP A 69 15.62 12.24 -15.21
CA ASP A 69 16.01 13.58 -15.65
C ASP A 69 14.84 14.21 -16.42
N TYR A 70 13.84 14.66 -15.67
CA TYR A 70 12.62 15.20 -16.25
C TYR A 70 12.83 16.52 -17.00
N SER A 71 13.91 17.25 -16.71
CA SER A 71 14.23 18.49 -17.43
C SER A 71 14.64 18.18 -18.88
N GLU A 72 15.61 17.27 -19.07
CA GLU A 72 16.01 16.87 -20.41
C GLU A 72 14.91 16.07 -21.12
N ALA A 73 14.15 15.24 -20.40
CA ALA A 73 13.00 14.55 -20.99
C ALA A 73 11.99 15.52 -21.62
N LYS A 74 11.57 16.57 -20.88
CA LYS A 74 10.66 17.60 -21.41
C LYS A 74 11.23 18.31 -22.63
N LYS A 75 12.53 18.64 -22.61
CA LYS A 75 13.21 19.30 -23.74
C LYS A 75 13.16 18.47 -25.02
N TYR A 76 13.46 17.17 -24.95
CA TYR A 76 13.43 16.31 -26.13
C TYR A 76 12.01 15.95 -26.59
N PHE A 77 11.07 15.76 -25.66
CA PHE A 77 9.66 15.62 -26.03
C PHE A 77 9.12 16.88 -26.71
N GLN A 78 9.46 18.07 -26.22
CA GLN A 78 9.07 19.32 -26.87
C GLN A 78 9.65 19.44 -28.29
N LYS A 79 10.95 19.14 -28.47
CA LYS A 79 11.56 19.09 -29.80
C LYS A 79 10.85 18.10 -30.74
N SER A 80 10.44 16.94 -30.24
CA SER A 80 9.68 15.96 -31.02
C SER A 80 8.31 16.53 -31.43
N ILE A 81 7.59 17.16 -30.50
CA ILE A 81 6.29 17.82 -30.75
C ILE A 81 6.43 18.92 -31.82
N ASP A 82 7.46 19.77 -31.72
CA ASP A 82 7.73 20.86 -32.68
C ASP A 82 8.02 20.32 -34.10
N LYS A 83 8.43 19.05 -34.19
CA LYS A 83 8.65 18.31 -35.44
C LYS A 83 7.47 17.43 -35.85
N GLY A 84 6.33 17.52 -35.16
CA GLY A 84 5.10 16.80 -35.47
C GLY A 84 4.94 15.45 -34.78
N GLY A 85 5.82 15.08 -33.85
CA GLY A 85 5.73 13.85 -33.07
C GLY A 85 4.56 13.89 -32.08
N THR A 86 3.49 13.14 -32.36
CA THR A 86 2.26 13.11 -31.54
C THR A 86 2.43 12.29 -30.25
N VAL A 87 3.19 11.19 -30.31
CA VAL A 87 3.49 10.34 -29.13
C VAL A 87 4.18 11.14 -28.01
N ALA A 88 5.01 12.11 -28.37
CA ALA A 88 5.70 12.95 -27.41
C ALA A 88 4.75 13.87 -26.61
N LEU A 89 3.54 14.16 -27.11
CA LEU A 89 2.51 14.89 -26.35
C LEU A 89 2.09 14.10 -25.10
N PHE A 90 1.84 12.81 -25.28
CA PHE A 90 1.49 11.89 -24.20
C PHE A 90 2.64 11.77 -23.18
N ASN A 91 3.87 11.57 -23.64
CA ASN A 91 5.02 11.43 -22.76
C ASN A 91 5.33 12.72 -21.98
N LEU A 92 5.18 13.89 -22.62
CA LEU A 92 5.32 15.18 -21.96
C LEU A 92 4.24 15.38 -20.89
N ALA A 93 3.00 14.95 -21.15
CA ALA A 93 1.93 15.00 -20.17
C ALA A 93 2.23 14.13 -18.93
N GLU A 94 2.81 12.94 -19.11
CA GLU A 94 3.24 12.08 -18.00
C GLU A 94 4.31 12.74 -17.14
N VAL A 95 5.29 13.42 -17.74
CA VAL A 95 6.30 14.17 -16.97
C VAL A 95 5.62 15.24 -16.10
N TYR A 96 4.71 16.03 -16.68
CA TYR A 96 3.98 17.04 -15.91
C TYR A 96 3.09 16.43 -14.82
N ARG A 97 2.50 15.25 -15.05
CA ARG A 97 1.71 14.54 -14.04
C ARG A 97 2.57 14.13 -12.84
N ILE A 98 3.77 13.59 -13.08
CA ILE A 98 4.73 13.22 -12.03
C ILE A 98 5.18 14.45 -11.23
N GLU A 99 5.42 15.58 -11.92
CA GLU A 99 5.73 16.86 -11.29
C GLU A 99 4.51 17.50 -10.59
N LYS A 100 3.34 16.85 -10.62
CA LYS A 100 2.05 17.34 -10.10
C LYS A 100 1.60 18.67 -10.72
N ASN A 101 2.12 19.01 -11.89
CA ASN A 101 1.61 20.12 -12.70
C ASN A 101 0.40 19.65 -13.51
N PHE A 102 -0.72 19.46 -12.80
CA PHE A 102 -1.92 18.87 -13.38
C PHE A 102 -2.52 19.68 -14.52
N SER A 103 -2.36 21.01 -14.52
CA SER A 103 -2.85 21.86 -15.60
C SER A 103 -2.11 21.62 -16.92
N GLN A 104 -0.78 21.51 -16.90
CA GLN A 104 -0.02 21.21 -18.11
C GLN A 104 -0.23 19.77 -18.55
N ALA A 105 -0.28 18.82 -17.61
CA ALA A 105 -0.60 17.42 -17.94
C ALA A 105 -1.97 17.30 -18.65
N GLU A 106 -3.01 17.94 -18.10
CA GLU A 106 -4.36 17.97 -18.70
C GLU A 106 -4.32 18.55 -20.12
N LYS A 107 -3.63 19.68 -20.33
CA LYS A 107 -3.45 20.30 -21.65
C LYS A 107 -2.82 19.33 -22.66
N TYR A 108 -1.71 18.68 -22.31
CA TYR A 108 -0.98 17.83 -23.25
C TYR A 108 -1.70 16.50 -23.53
N TYR A 109 -2.37 15.89 -22.56
CA TYR A 109 -3.22 14.73 -22.84
C TYR A 109 -4.38 15.08 -23.77
N LEU A 110 -5.08 16.20 -23.52
CA LEU A 110 -6.17 16.64 -24.40
C LEU A 110 -5.68 16.91 -25.83
N LEU A 111 -4.49 17.52 -25.96
CA LEU A 111 -3.86 17.74 -27.27
C LEU A 111 -3.50 16.40 -27.95
N ALA A 112 -2.94 15.44 -27.22
CA ALA A 112 -2.66 14.09 -27.73
C ALA A 112 -3.95 13.40 -28.24
N ILE A 113 -5.03 13.43 -27.44
CA ILE A 113 -6.35 12.89 -27.82
C ILE A 113 -6.84 13.55 -29.13
N SER A 114 -6.74 14.88 -29.24
CA SER A 114 -7.15 15.61 -30.45
C SER A 114 -6.35 15.25 -31.70
N LYS A 115 -5.15 14.67 -31.52
CA LYS A 115 -4.28 14.16 -32.60
C LYS A 115 -4.47 12.66 -32.87
N GLY A 116 -5.44 12.02 -32.23
CA GLY A 116 -5.76 10.60 -32.44
C GLY A 116 -5.08 9.65 -31.46
N GLU A 117 -4.31 10.15 -30.48
CA GLU A 117 -3.67 9.33 -29.45
C GLU A 117 -4.68 8.93 -28.36
N THR A 118 -5.66 8.10 -28.70
CA THR A 118 -6.79 7.73 -27.83
C THR A 118 -6.37 7.01 -26.54
N GLN A 119 -5.21 6.36 -26.53
CA GLN A 119 -4.55 5.82 -25.33
C GLN A 119 -4.36 6.85 -24.21
N SER A 120 -4.32 8.14 -24.54
CA SER A 120 -4.23 9.24 -23.57
C SER A 120 -5.49 9.40 -22.72
N TYR A 121 -6.65 8.87 -23.13
CA TYR A 121 -7.88 8.94 -22.32
C TYR A 121 -7.69 8.28 -20.94
N ASN A 122 -7.08 7.10 -20.87
CA ASN A 122 -6.91 6.40 -19.59
C ASN A 122 -6.01 7.22 -18.63
N ASN A 123 -4.95 7.84 -19.14
CA ASN A 123 -4.02 8.58 -18.30
C ASN A 123 -4.54 9.97 -17.94
N LEU A 124 -5.35 10.60 -18.80
CA LEU A 124 -6.13 11.78 -18.44
C LEU A 124 -7.15 11.47 -17.34
N ALA A 125 -7.79 10.30 -17.40
CA ALA A 125 -8.71 9.86 -16.35
C ALA A 125 -7.98 9.60 -15.03
N LEU A 126 -6.80 8.98 -15.08
CA LEU A 126 -5.92 8.81 -13.91
C LEU A 126 -5.53 10.17 -13.31
N LEU A 127 -5.11 11.12 -14.15
CA LEU A 127 -4.82 12.49 -13.73
C LEU A 127 -6.01 13.14 -13.01
N TYR A 128 -7.22 13.00 -13.54
CA TYR A 128 -8.42 13.51 -12.88
C TYR A 128 -8.68 12.82 -11.54
N SER A 129 -8.46 11.51 -11.45
CA SER A 129 -8.59 10.75 -10.20
C SER A 129 -7.59 11.22 -9.14
N GLU A 130 -6.31 11.37 -9.52
CA GLU A 130 -5.22 11.84 -8.64
C GLU A 130 -5.44 13.28 -8.16
N ASN A 131 -6.09 14.11 -8.99
CA ASN A 131 -6.43 15.49 -8.68
C ASN A 131 -7.84 15.65 -8.05
N GLY A 132 -8.46 14.56 -7.58
CA GLY A 132 -9.77 14.57 -6.90
C GLY A 132 -10.97 14.96 -7.78
N LYS A 133 -10.81 15.09 -9.09
CA LYS A 133 -11.88 15.39 -10.06
C LYS A 133 -12.58 14.09 -10.49
N ILE A 134 -13.16 13.37 -9.53
CA ILE A 134 -13.62 11.98 -9.72
C ILE A 134 -14.72 11.85 -10.79
N GLU A 135 -15.65 12.80 -10.87
CA GLU A 135 -16.69 12.78 -11.91
C GLU A 135 -16.09 12.84 -13.33
N LYS A 136 -15.09 13.70 -13.54
CA LYS A 136 -14.35 13.75 -14.81
C LYS A 136 -13.57 12.47 -15.06
N ALA A 137 -12.98 11.87 -14.02
CA ALA A 137 -12.29 10.59 -14.13
C ALA A 137 -13.23 9.48 -14.61
N ILE A 138 -14.43 9.39 -14.04
CA ILE A 138 -15.47 8.43 -14.43
C ILE A 138 -15.81 8.56 -15.92
N GLU A 139 -16.13 9.76 -16.38
CA GLU A 139 -16.46 10.01 -17.80
C GLU A 139 -15.28 9.69 -18.73
N THR A 140 -14.07 10.02 -18.31
CA THR A 140 -12.87 9.87 -19.14
C THR A 140 -12.40 8.42 -19.20
N TYR A 141 -12.49 7.66 -18.10
CA TYR A 141 -12.23 6.20 -18.12
C TYR A 141 -13.24 5.45 -18.99
N LEU A 142 -14.51 5.87 -18.98
CA LEU A 142 -15.52 5.31 -19.86
C LEU A 142 -15.14 5.53 -21.33
N LYS A 143 -14.75 6.76 -21.70
CA LYS A 143 -14.25 7.08 -23.05
C LYS A 143 -13.03 6.24 -23.44
N ALA A 144 -12.08 6.03 -22.51
CA ALA A 144 -10.93 5.17 -22.77
C ALA A 144 -11.36 3.75 -23.18
N GLY A 145 -12.26 3.13 -22.39
CA GLY A 145 -12.80 1.81 -22.70
C GLY A 145 -13.62 1.75 -24.00
N GLU A 146 -14.41 2.79 -24.29
CA GLU A 146 -15.18 2.90 -25.54
C GLU A 146 -14.28 3.05 -26.77
N ASN A 147 -13.07 3.59 -26.60
CA ASN A 147 -12.04 3.69 -27.63
C ASN A 147 -11.09 2.47 -27.67
N GLY A 148 -11.45 1.37 -27.01
CA GLY A 148 -10.71 0.10 -27.06
C GLY A 148 -9.59 -0.04 -26.02
N ASP A 149 -9.35 0.95 -25.15
CA ASP A 149 -8.41 0.78 -24.04
C ASP A 149 -9.07 0.04 -22.88
N ILE A 150 -8.79 -1.25 -22.78
CA ILE A 150 -9.33 -2.12 -21.73
C ILE A 150 -8.99 -1.67 -20.31
N LYS A 151 -7.87 -0.95 -20.13
CA LYS A 151 -7.49 -0.39 -18.83
C LYS A 151 -8.48 0.68 -18.38
N GLY A 152 -9.13 1.38 -19.31
CA GLY A 152 -10.21 2.31 -19.03
C GLY A 152 -11.37 1.67 -18.26
N TYR A 153 -11.90 0.55 -18.77
CA TYR A 153 -12.96 -0.19 -18.08
C TYR A 153 -12.50 -0.77 -16.75
N TYR A 154 -11.29 -1.32 -16.70
CA TYR A 154 -10.72 -1.86 -15.46
C TYR A 154 -10.58 -0.79 -14.37
N ASN A 155 -10.04 0.38 -14.71
CA ASN A 155 -9.85 1.48 -13.75
C ASN A 155 -11.18 2.11 -13.33
N LEU A 156 -12.14 2.21 -14.26
CA LEU A 156 -13.51 2.63 -13.92
C LEU A 156 -14.16 1.65 -12.93
N ALA A 157 -13.97 0.35 -13.14
CA ALA A 157 -14.47 -0.67 -12.23
C ALA A 157 -13.80 -0.59 -10.85
N ASN A 158 -12.48 -0.39 -10.80
CA ASN A 158 -11.73 -0.16 -9.54
C ASN A 158 -12.28 1.05 -8.79
N LEU A 159 -12.56 2.15 -9.48
CA LEU A 159 -13.15 3.35 -8.89
C LEU A 159 -14.50 3.01 -8.23
N TYR A 160 -15.38 2.31 -8.94
CA TYR A 160 -16.65 1.84 -8.37
C TYR A 160 -16.51 0.78 -7.27
N PHE A 161 -15.38 0.08 -7.17
CA PHE A 161 -15.16 -0.95 -6.16
C PHE A 161 -14.58 -0.37 -4.86
N TYR A 162 -13.57 0.50 -4.97
CA TYR A 162 -12.77 0.97 -3.85
C TYR A 162 -13.15 2.36 -3.33
N GLU A 163 -13.61 3.29 -4.17
CA GLU A 163 -13.86 4.67 -3.75
C GLU A 163 -15.14 4.77 -2.91
N PRO A 164 -15.08 5.06 -1.60
CA PRO A 164 -16.24 4.95 -0.71
C PRO A 164 -17.45 5.78 -1.16
N LYS A 165 -17.21 7.01 -1.65
CA LYS A 165 -18.27 7.92 -2.13
C LYS A 165 -19.00 7.38 -3.37
N TYR A 166 -18.29 6.64 -4.22
CA TYR A 166 -18.83 6.13 -5.49
C TYR A 166 -19.04 4.62 -5.47
N LYS A 167 -18.78 3.93 -4.35
CA LYS A 167 -18.81 2.47 -4.26
C LYS A 167 -20.14 1.93 -4.77
N ASN A 168 -20.07 1.12 -5.82
CA ASN A 168 -21.22 0.49 -6.46
C ASN A 168 -20.80 -0.83 -7.10
N LEU A 169 -21.05 -1.93 -6.39
CA LEU A 169 -20.62 -3.27 -6.81
C LEU A 169 -21.24 -3.71 -8.15
N LYS A 170 -22.47 -3.32 -8.47
CA LYS A 170 -23.11 -3.62 -9.76
C LYS A 170 -22.43 -2.90 -10.92
N LYS A 171 -22.01 -1.64 -10.71
CA LYS A 171 -21.23 -0.91 -11.73
C LYS A 171 -19.82 -1.48 -11.85
N ALA A 172 -19.18 -1.84 -10.74
CA ALA A 172 -17.88 -2.52 -10.76
C ALA A 172 -17.96 -3.84 -11.55
N GLU A 173 -18.95 -4.69 -11.25
CA GLU A 173 -19.26 -5.92 -12.00
C GLU A 173 -19.40 -5.63 -13.51
N LYS A 174 -20.29 -4.69 -13.88
CA LYS A 174 -20.53 -4.31 -15.28
C LYS A 174 -19.24 -4.00 -16.03
N TYR A 175 -18.35 -3.20 -15.44
CA TYR A 175 -17.13 -2.75 -16.14
C TYR A 175 -15.99 -3.77 -16.06
N TYR A 176 -15.89 -4.58 -15.00
CA TYR A 176 -14.96 -5.70 -15.03
C TYR A 176 -15.39 -6.78 -16.03
N LEU A 177 -16.70 -7.01 -16.25
CA LEU A 177 -17.20 -7.93 -17.28
C LEU A 177 -16.75 -7.49 -18.68
N LYS A 178 -16.79 -6.19 -18.99
CA LYS A 178 -16.18 -5.66 -20.24
C LYS A 178 -14.68 -5.96 -20.34
N GLY A 179 -13.98 -5.94 -19.21
CA GLY A 179 -12.60 -6.41 -19.07
C GLY A 179 -12.42 -7.89 -19.43
N GLU A 180 -13.30 -8.71 -18.88
CA GLU A 180 -13.29 -10.16 -19.03
C GLU A 180 -13.61 -10.61 -20.47
N GLU A 181 -14.52 -9.92 -21.16
CA GLU A 181 -14.82 -10.13 -22.59
C GLU A 181 -13.55 -10.06 -23.47
N GLN A 182 -12.52 -9.33 -23.02
CA GLN A 182 -11.23 -9.17 -23.69
C GLN A 182 -10.10 -9.96 -22.99
N ASN A 183 -10.44 -10.95 -22.16
CA ASN A 183 -9.51 -11.78 -21.39
C ASN A 183 -8.55 -10.98 -20.47
N HIS A 184 -8.95 -9.79 -20.00
CA HIS A 184 -8.13 -8.99 -19.09
C HIS A 184 -8.05 -9.66 -17.71
N GLN A 185 -6.87 -10.20 -17.38
CA GLN A 185 -6.65 -11.05 -16.21
C GLN A 185 -6.98 -10.38 -14.88
N ASN A 186 -6.62 -9.09 -14.73
CA ASN A 186 -6.95 -8.35 -13.53
C ASN A 186 -8.46 -8.15 -13.36
N SER A 187 -9.20 -7.95 -14.46
CA SER A 187 -10.67 -7.84 -14.38
C SER A 187 -11.32 -9.17 -13.97
N ILE A 188 -10.86 -10.29 -14.53
CA ILE A 188 -11.33 -11.64 -14.15
C ILE A 188 -11.10 -11.87 -12.64
N ARG A 189 -9.91 -11.55 -12.15
CA ARG A 189 -9.58 -11.64 -10.73
C ARG A 189 -10.50 -10.77 -9.88
N MET A 190 -10.71 -9.51 -10.28
CA MET A 190 -11.54 -8.57 -9.55
C MET A 190 -13.02 -8.95 -9.53
N LEU A 191 -13.54 -9.63 -10.57
CA LEU A 191 -14.90 -10.19 -10.54
C LEU A 191 -15.08 -11.20 -9.39
N GLY A 192 -14.06 -12.02 -9.09
CA GLY A 192 -14.09 -12.90 -7.93
C GLY A 192 -14.30 -12.13 -6.61
N PHE A 193 -13.59 -11.01 -6.42
CA PHE A 193 -13.78 -10.14 -5.25
C PHE A 193 -15.15 -9.45 -5.24
N VAL A 194 -15.63 -8.98 -6.39
CA VAL A 194 -16.98 -8.37 -6.51
C VAL A 194 -18.06 -9.35 -6.09
N TYR A 195 -18.03 -10.59 -6.60
CA TYR A 195 -19.03 -11.59 -6.24
C TYR A 195 -18.90 -12.06 -4.78
N GLN A 196 -17.69 -12.09 -4.23
CA GLN A 196 -17.49 -12.35 -2.80
C GLN A 196 -18.13 -11.26 -1.92
N GLU A 197 -17.93 -9.97 -2.25
CA GLU A 197 -18.56 -8.84 -1.56
C GLU A 197 -20.10 -8.85 -1.71
N LEU A 198 -20.61 -9.26 -2.87
CA LEU A 198 -22.04 -9.48 -3.13
C LEU A 198 -22.59 -10.74 -2.44
N LYS A 199 -21.74 -11.55 -1.81
CA LYS A 199 -22.07 -12.86 -1.23
C LYS A 199 -22.63 -13.88 -2.24
N ASP A 200 -22.35 -13.69 -3.53
CA ASP A 200 -22.56 -14.70 -4.56
C ASP A 200 -21.32 -15.61 -4.61
N TYR A 201 -21.20 -16.48 -3.62
CA TYR A 201 -20.04 -17.35 -3.47
C TYR A 201 -19.89 -18.37 -4.61
N LYS A 202 -20.99 -18.69 -5.31
CA LYS A 202 -20.94 -19.58 -6.49
C LYS A 202 -20.19 -18.91 -7.64
N LYS A 203 -20.55 -17.67 -7.97
CA LYS A 203 -19.83 -16.89 -9.00
C LYS A 203 -18.43 -16.50 -8.54
N ALA A 204 -18.25 -16.15 -7.26
CA ALA A 204 -16.91 -15.85 -6.73
C ALA A 204 -15.95 -17.02 -6.95
N LYS A 205 -16.39 -18.26 -6.64
CA LYS A 205 -15.65 -19.49 -6.90
C LYS A 205 -15.31 -19.64 -8.38
N GLU A 206 -16.28 -19.45 -9.26
CA GLU A 206 -16.07 -19.56 -10.72
C GLU A 206 -14.96 -18.62 -11.19
N TYR A 207 -15.03 -17.34 -10.83
CA TYR A 207 -14.06 -16.34 -11.26
C TYR A 207 -12.69 -16.53 -10.61
N TYR A 208 -12.61 -16.95 -9.34
CA TYR A 208 -11.33 -17.31 -8.72
C TYR A 208 -10.69 -18.53 -9.38
N LEU A 209 -11.46 -19.57 -9.72
CA LEU A 209 -10.95 -20.71 -10.49
C LEU A 209 -10.51 -20.30 -11.90
N LYS A 210 -11.25 -19.39 -12.55
CA LYS A 210 -10.87 -18.84 -13.86
C LYS A 210 -9.53 -18.08 -13.78
N ALA A 211 -9.34 -17.26 -12.75
CA ALA A 211 -8.10 -16.51 -12.54
C ALA A 211 -6.88 -17.39 -12.21
N LEU A 212 -7.08 -18.54 -11.55
CA LEU A 212 -5.99 -19.47 -11.20
C LEU A 212 -5.46 -20.28 -12.39
N ARG A 213 -6.21 -20.43 -13.49
CA ARG A 213 -5.77 -21.20 -14.67
C ARG A 213 -4.50 -20.67 -15.31
N ASN A 214 -4.17 -19.40 -15.08
CA ASN A 214 -3.03 -18.72 -15.70
C ASN A 214 -1.78 -18.66 -14.80
N ASN A 215 -1.74 -19.39 -13.67
CA ASN A 215 -0.57 -19.59 -12.79
C ASN A 215 0.18 -18.34 -12.26
N GLU A 216 -0.31 -17.12 -12.51
CA GLU A 216 0.33 -15.87 -12.04
C GLU A 216 -0.27 -15.30 -10.74
N ASN A 217 -1.27 -15.97 -10.14
CA ASN A 217 -2.06 -15.39 -9.06
C ASN A 217 -2.33 -16.36 -7.90
N ASP A 218 -1.30 -17.08 -7.43
CA ASP A 218 -1.44 -18.05 -6.33
C ASP A 218 -2.05 -17.44 -5.05
N GLY A 219 -1.95 -16.12 -4.85
CA GLY A 219 -2.57 -15.42 -3.70
C GLY A 219 -4.10 -15.46 -3.68
N ILE A 220 -4.73 -15.75 -4.83
CA ILE A 220 -6.19 -15.96 -4.92
C ILE A 220 -6.62 -17.21 -4.14
N LEU A 221 -5.73 -18.18 -3.93
CA LEU A 221 -6.03 -19.40 -3.16
C LEU A 221 -6.54 -19.08 -1.75
N VAL A 222 -6.03 -18.02 -1.12
CA VAL A 222 -6.49 -17.56 0.21
C VAL A 222 -7.99 -17.26 0.18
N ASN A 223 -8.44 -16.48 -0.81
CA ASN A 223 -9.85 -16.09 -0.96
C ASN A 223 -10.72 -17.25 -1.44
N LEU A 224 -10.21 -18.09 -2.34
CA LEU A 224 -10.92 -19.27 -2.80
C LEU A 224 -11.20 -20.25 -1.64
N GLY A 225 -10.24 -20.44 -0.71
CA GLY A 225 -10.45 -21.23 0.50
C GLY A 225 -11.60 -20.67 1.36
N LEU A 226 -11.65 -19.35 1.56
CA LEU A 226 -12.76 -18.68 2.26
C LEU A 226 -14.10 -18.87 1.53
N VAL A 227 -14.12 -18.77 0.20
CA VAL A 227 -15.33 -19.02 -0.60
C VAL A 227 -15.80 -20.47 -0.48
N TYR A 228 -14.89 -21.44 -0.49
CA TYR A 228 -15.27 -22.84 -0.24
C TYR A 228 -15.88 -23.05 1.15
N ASN A 229 -15.38 -22.33 2.17
CA ASN A 229 -15.98 -22.36 3.51
C ASN A 229 -17.42 -21.87 3.52
N GLU A 230 -17.68 -20.73 2.88
CA GLU A 230 -19.03 -20.14 2.80
C GLU A 230 -20.00 -20.99 1.96
N LEU A 231 -19.48 -21.78 1.01
CA LEU A 231 -20.25 -22.77 0.26
C LEU A 231 -20.46 -24.09 1.01
N GLY A 232 -19.83 -24.29 2.18
CA GLY A 232 -19.85 -25.57 2.91
C GLY A 232 -19.03 -26.69 2.25
N GLU A 233 -18.17 -26.37 1.27
CA GLU A 233 -17.28 -27.33 0.60
C GLU A 233 -16.01 -27.57 1.44
N THR A 234 -16.20 -28.07 2.67
CA THR A 234 -15.18 -28.14 3.75
C THR A 234 -13.87 -28.80 3.32
N LYS A 235 -13.93 -29.95 2.65
CA LYS A 235 -12.73 -30.65 2.16
C LYS A 235 -11.91 -29.80 1.19
N LYS A 236 -12.57 -29.13 0.24
CA LYS A 236 -11.87 -28.29 -0.75
C LYS A 236 -11.31 -27.03 -0.10
N ALA A 237 -11.99 -26.47 0.89
CA ALA A 237 -11.48 -25.32 1.62
C ALA A 237 -10.17 -25.65 2.35
N GLU A 238 -10.15 -26.78 3.07
CA GLU A 238 -8.96 -27.29 3.76
C GLU A 238 -7.81 -27.51 2.78
N GLU A 239 -8.03 -28.25 1.70
CA GLU A 239 -7.03 -28.49 0.64
C GLU A 239 -6.52 -27.18 0.03
N THR A 240 -7.41 -26.21 -0.23
CA THR A 240 -7.05 -24.94 -0.84
C THR A 240 -6.23 -24.06 0.10
N HIS A 241 -6.56 -23.99 1.38
CA HIS A 241 -5.76 -23.27 2.37
C HIS A 241 -4.38 -23.90 2.56
N LEU A 242 -4.29 -25.23 2.60
CA LEU A 242 -3.01 -25.94 2.66
C LEU A 242 -2.13 -25.63 1.44
N LYS A 243 -2.72 -25.66 0.23
CA LYS A 243 -2.02 -25.26 -1.00
C LYS A 243 -1.54 -23.80 -0.95
N ALA A 244 -2.35 -22.88 -0.42
CA ALA A 244 -1.94 -21.48 -0.26
C ALA A 244 -0.74 -21.35 0.69
N ILE A 245 -0.72 -22.11 1.79
CA ILE A 245 0.40 -22.14 2.75
C ILE A 245 1.67 -22.70 2.10
N GLU A 246 1.57 -23.77 1.33
CA GLU A 246 2.69 -24.35 0.56
C GLU A 246 3.30 -23.34 -0.42
N LYS A 247 2.45 -22.47 -0.99
CA LYS A 247 2.86 -21.36 -1.87
C LYS A 247 3.39 -20.12 -1.13
N GLY A 248 3.54 -20.18 0.19
CA GLY A 248 4.09 -19.10 1.01
C GLY A 248 3.05 -18.07 1.49
N TYR A 249 1.76 -18.26 1.24
CA TYR A 249 0.71 -17.37 1.76
C TYR A 249 0.36 -17.73 3.20
N ILE A 250 1.26 -17.39 4.12
CA ILE A 250 1.20 -17.72 5.55
C ILE A 250 -0.11 -17.25 6.22
N GLY A 251 -0.76 -16.20 5.71
CA GLY A 251 -2.07 -15.74 6.19
C GLY A 251 -3.15 -16.83 6.16
N SER A 252 -3.04 -17.82 5.26
CA SER A 252 -3.95 -18.96 5.24
C SER A 252 -3.83 -19.87 6.45
N MET A 253 -2.75 -19.81 7.24
CA MET A 253 -2.64 -20.56 8.51
C MET A 253 -3.72 -20.12 9.50
N TYR A 254 -3.93 -18.80 9.63
CA TYR A 254 -4.99 -18.25 10.48
C TYR A 254 -6.39 -18.60 9.97
N ASN A 255 -6.60 -18.51 8.65
CA ASN A 255 -7.89 -18.86 8.03
C ASN A 255 -8.20 -20.35 8.18
N LEU A 256 -7.19 -21.21 8.05
CA LEU A 256 -7.32 -22.65 8.25
C LEU A 256 -7.60 -22.99 9.72
N ALA A 257 -6.97 -22.31 10.66
CA ALA A 257 -7.26 -22.45 12.09
C ALA A 257 -8.72 -22.06 12.40
N SER A 258 -9.16 -20.90 11.88
CA SER A 258 -10.54 -20.41 12.01
C SER A 258 -11.56 -21.36 11.37
N PHE A 259 -11.21 -21.95 10.22
CA PHE A 259 -12.00 -23.00 9.58
C PHE A 259 -12.16 -24.21 10.49
N TYR A 260 -11.08 -24.73 11.09
CA TYR A 260 -11.17 -25.85 12.02
C TYR A 260 -11.98 -25.51 13.27
N LYS A 261 -11.82 -24.30 13.84
CA LYS A 261 -12.62 -23.79 14.98
C LYS A 261 -14.11 -23.81 14.63
N LYS A 262 -14.51 -23.23 13.48
CA LYS A 262 -15.91 -23.20 13.01
C LYS A 262 -16.51 -24.60 12.78
N ASN A 263 -15.68 -25.59 12.43
CA ASN A 263 -16.11 -26.97 12.22
C ASN A 263 -15.91 -27.87 13.46
N GLY A 264 -15.67 -27.31 14.64
CA GLY A 264 -15.54 -28.05 15.90
C GLY A 264 -14.25 -28.88 16.06
N LYS A 265 -13.29 -28.73 15.15
CA LYS A 265 -11.98 -29.39 15.18
C LYS A 265 -10.98 -28.57 16.01
N ILE A 266 -11.22 -28.50 17.32
CA ILE A 266 -10.55 -27.55 18.22
C ILE A 266 -9.04 -27.78 18.33
N GLU A 267 -8.59 -29.04 18.39
CA GLU A 267 -7.15 -29.33 18.54
C GLU A 267 -6.37 -28.99 17.25
N GLU A 268 -6.95 -29.22 16.08
CA GLU A 268 -6.42 -28.77 14.79
C GLU A 268 -6.39 -27.24 14.69
N ALA A 269 -7.45 -26.56 15.16
CA ALA A 269 -7.49 -25.11 15.21
C ALA A 269 -6.34 -24.54 16.03
N LYS A 270 -6.12 -25.05 17.26
CA LYS A 270 -4.99 -24.65 18.12
C LYS A 270 -3.65 -24.86 17.45
N LYS A 271 -3.44 -26.03 16.84
CA LYS A 271 -2.21 -26.35 16.11
C LYS A 271 -1.92 -25.33 15.02
N TRP A 272 -2.93 -24.92 14.26
CA TRP A 272 -2.75 -23.94 13.19
C TRP A 272 -2.64 -22.50 13.66
N TYR A 273 -3.36 -22.10 14.73
CA TYR A 273 -3.14 -20.79 15.36
C TYR A 273 -1.72 -20.67 15.92
N LYS A 274 -1.20 -21.71 16.57
CA LYS A 274 0.19 -21.74 17.04
C LYS A 274 1.20 -21.58 15.89
N LYS A 275 1.01 -22.32 14.79
CA LYS A 275 1.84 -22.16 13.58
C LYS A 275 1.76 -20.76 13.00
N ALA A 276 0.57 -20.16 12.99
CA ALA A 276 0.38 -18.79 12.52
C ALA A 276 1.20 -17.80 13.37
N LEU A 277 1.21 -17.96 14.70
CA LEU A 277 2.03 -17.14 15.61
C LEU A 277 3.54 -17.33 15.42
N GLU A 278 3.98 -18.57 15.26
CA GLU A 278 5.39 -18.88 14.95
C GLU A 278 5.86 -18.22 13.65
N ASN A 279 4.93 -17.90 12.75
CA ASN A 279 5.17 -17.19 11.49
C ASN A 279 4.78 -15.70 11.54
N GLY A 280 4.61 -15.12 12.73
CA GLY A 280 4.42 -13.67 12.92
C GLY A 280 2.98 -13.15 12.74
N ILE A 281 1.98 -14.04 12.64
CA ILE A 281 0.56 -13.65 12.53
C ILE A 281 0.00 -13.45 13.94
N GLU A 282 0.27 -12.29 14.51
CA GLU A 282 -0.05 -11.97 15.91
C GLU A 282 -1.56 -12.04 16.24
N SER A 283 -2.43 -11.84 15.23
CA SER A 283 -3.88 -11.95 15.38
C SER A 283 -4.34 -13.35 15.83
N ALA A 284 -3.54 -14.39 15.60
CA ALA A 284 -3.83 -15.75 16.05
C ALA A 284 -3.78 -15.93 17.58
N ARG A 285 -3.17 -15.01 18.33
CA ARG A 285 -2.90 -15.22 19.76
C ARG A 285 -4.18 -15.13 20.58
N GLU A 286 -5.11 -14.24 20.25
CA GLU A 286 -6.38 -14.09 20.97
C GLU A 286 -7.23 -15.36 20.81
N ASP A 287 -7.40 -15.81 19.56
CA ASP A 287 -8.14 -17.04 19.27
C ASP A 287 -7.49 -18.29 19.90
N LEU A 288 -6.16 -18.35 19.96
CA LEU A 288 -5.46 -19.46 20.63
C LEU A 288 -5.69 -19.44 22.15
N GLU A 289 -5.54 -18.27 22.77
CA GLU A 289 -5.77 -18.08 24.21
C GLU A 289 -7.22 -18.40 24.60
N GLU A 290 -8.20 -18.01 23.78
CA GLU A 290 -9.61 -18.36 23.97
C GLU A 290 -9.80 -19.89 23.98
N LEU A 291 -9.29 -20.58 22.95
CA LEU A 291 -9.43 -22.04 22.84
C LEU A 291 -8.67 -22.79 23.95
N GLU A 292 -7.56 -22.24 24.45
CA GLU A 292 -6.79 -22.80 25.57
C GLU A 292 -7.46 -22.52 26.92
N GLY A 293 -8.07 -21.34 27.09
CA GLY A 293 -8.86 -20.93 28.24
C GLY A 293 -10.15 -21.75 28.42
N GLU A 294 -10.73 -22.26 27.34
CA GLU A 294 -11.87 -23.21 27.41
C GLU A 294 -11.50 -24.54 28.12
N LYS A 295 -10.23 -24.94 28.15
CA LYS A 295 -9.74 -26.05 29.01
C LYS A 295 -9.51 -25.59 30.46
N ALA A 296 -9.10 -24.35 30.68
CA ALA A 296 -8.84 -23.79 32.02
C ALA A 296 -10.11 -23.62 32.88
N SER A 297 -11.29 -23.50 32.26
CA SER A 297 -12.57 -23.48 33.00
C SER A 297 -12.93 -24.81 33.69
N LYS A 298 -12.17 -25.88 33.45
CA LYS A 298 -12.27 -27.16 34.19
C LYS A 298 -11.08 -27.47 35.10
N SER A 299 -10.09 -26.59 35.20
CA SER A 299 -8.96 -26.80 36.11
C SER A 299 -8.39 -25.48 36.62
N GLN A 300 -8.96 -25.06 37.76
CA GLN A 300 -8.37 -24.22 38.81
C GLN A 300 -7.82 -22.84 38.41
N ASP A 301 -8.59 -21.83 38.84
CA ASP A 301 -8.15 -20.60 39.51
C ASP A 301 -6.65 -20.27 39.42
N ASN A 302 -6.32 -19.26 38.62
CA ASN A 302 -5.42 -18.21 39.10
C ASN A 302 -5.68 -16.87 38.39
N VAL A 303 -5.92 -15.87 39.23
CA VAL A 303 -6.35 -14.52 38.90
C VAL A 303 -5.28 -13.78 38.11
N ASN A 304 -5.62 -13.35 36.89
CA ASN A 304 -5.04 -12.16 36.27
C ASN A 304 -6.15 -11.45 35.46
N SER A 305 -7.16 -10.97 36.20
CA SER A 305 -8.13 -10.03 35.66
C SER A 305 -7.43 -8.70 35.38
N SER A 306 -7.47 -8.26 34.13
CA SER A 306 -6.98 -6.95 33.67
C SER A 306 -7.51 -5.80 34.54
N ILE A 307 -6.63 -5.08 35.24
CA ILE A 307 -6.99 -3.94 36.10
C ILE A 307 -7.35 -2.73 35.22
N LEU A 308 -8.56 -2.17 35.41
CA LEU A 308 -9.09 -1.02 34.66
C LEU A 308 -8.96 0.28 35.48
N PHE A 309 -8.39 1.34 34.90
CA PHE A 309 -8.18 2.65 35.54
C PHE A 309 -8.35 3.82 34.57
N ASP A 310 -8.78 4.99 35.08
CA ASP A 310 -9.01 6.20 34.25
C ASP A 310 -7.90 7.25 34.41
N THR A 311 -7.12 7.18 35.49
CA THR A 311 -6.08 8.17 35.78
C THR A 311 -4.86 7.47 36.37
N ILE A 312 -3.67 7.81 35.89
CA ILE A 312 -2.40 7.47 36.54
C ILE A 312 -1.70 8.77 36.94
N THR A 313 -1.21 8.81 38.17
CA THR A 313 -0.36 9.87 38.71
C THR A 313 0.95 9.25 39.20
N LEU A 314 2.07 9.80 38.74
CA LEU A 314 3.41 9.38 39.16
C LEU A 314 4.37 10.58 39.10
N LYS A 315 5.36 10.57 39.98
CA LYS A 315 6.45 11.54 39.95
C LYS A 315 7.66 10.88 39.31
N LEU A 316 8.30 11.57 38.38
CA LEU A 316 9.55 11.09 37.81
C LEU A 316 10.72 11.67 38.59
N VAL A 317 11.81 10.91 38.66
CA VAL A 317 12.98 11.32 39.42
C VAL A 317 14.14 11.55 38.45
N GLY A 318 14.69 12.77 38.47
CA GLY A 318 15.64 13.34 37.50
C GLY A 318 17.05 12.74 37.50
N GLN A 319 17.19 11.42 37.59
CA GLN A 319 18.45 10.71 37.29
C GLN A 319 18.27 9.61 36.23
N GLY A 320 17.05 9.50 35.67
CA GLY A 320 16.49 8.27 35.10
C GLY A 320 16.79 7.98 33.63
N LEU A 321 17.94 7.35 33.37
CA LEU A 321 18.07 6.39 32.27
C LEU A 321 18.50 5.05 32.86
N SER A 322 17.55 4.14 33.12
CA SER A 322 17.86 2.81 33.64
C SER A 322 18.51 1.91 32.57
N LYS A 323 18.05 2.06 31.31
CA LYS A 323 18.57 1.34 30.13
C LYS A 323 18.18 2.04 28.83
N THR A 324 19.07 2.01 27.85
CA THR A 324 18.75 2.41 26.47
C THR A 324 18.94 1.21 25.55
N ASP A 325 17.93 0.91 24.74
CA ASP A 325 18.01 -0.04 23.63
C ASP A 325 17.47 0.66 22.39
N GLY A 326 18.23 0.64 21.29
CA GLY A 326 17.91 1.21 19.96
C GLY A 326 17.02 2.46 19.97
N ASN A 327 15.71 2.25 20.11
CA ASN A 327 14.62 3.23 19.99
C ASN A 327 13.76 3.42 21.26
N LYS A 328 14.18 2.96 22.44
CA LYS A 328 13.38 3.03 23.67
C LYS A 328 14.22 3.44 24.89
N ILE A 329 13.58 4.16 25.81
CA ILE A 329 14.16 4.64 27.06
C ILE A 329 13.30 4.16 28.23
N GLU A 330 13.93 3.50 29.20
CA GLU A 330 13.29 3.12 30.47
C GLU A 330 13.52 4.19 31.54
N LEU A 331 12.44 4.62 32.19
CA LEU A 331 12.43 5.71 33.15
C LEU A 331 12.28 5.23 34.59
N GLU A 332 12.92 5.95 35.51
CA GLU A 332 12.73 5.82 36.95
C GLU A 332 11.57 6.72 37.43
N TYR A 333 10.81 6.25 38.42
CA TYR A 333 9.64 6.93 38.95
C TYR A 333 9.41 6.60 40.43
N GLU A 334 8.68 7.48 41.10
CA GLU A 334 8.21 7.35 42.47
C GLU A 334 6.72 7.74 42.58
N ASN A 335 6.09 7.42 43.71
CA ASN A 335 4.72 7.83 44.04
C ASN A 335 3.64 7.37 43.03
N PHE A 336 3.78 6.18 42.43
CA PHE A 336 2.81 5.63 41.49
C PHE A 336 1.43 5.37 42.14
N LYS A 337 0.40 6.00 41.57
CA LYS A 337 -1.01 5.80 41.93
C LYS A 337 -1.88 5.76 40.68
N ALA A 338 -2.81 4.82 40.60
CA ALA A 338 -3.83 4.79 39.56
C ALA A 338 -5.24 4.81 40.17
N THR A 339 -6.17 5.53 39.57
CA THR A 339 -7.56 5.60 40.05
C THR A 339 -8.49 4.93 39.04
N GLY A 340 -9.21 3.91 39.51
CA GLY A 340 -10.24 3.15 38.80
C GLY A 340 -11.47 3.95 38.43
N LYS A 341 -12.23 3.50 37.41
CA LYS A 341 -13.61 3.98 37.12
C LYS A 341 -14.52 3.94 38.35
N ASN A 342 -14.30 2.97 39.21
CA ASN A 342 -15.00 2.77 40.49
C ASN A 342 -14.44 3.63 41.64
N LYS A 343 -13.55 4.59 41.37
CA LYS A 343 -12.80 5.40 42.35
C LYS A 343 -11.86 4.59 43.26
N LYS A 344 -11.61 3.31 42.96
CA LYS A 344 -10.62 2.52 43.70
C LYS A 344 -9.22 3.03 43.37
N VAL A 345 -8.40 3.25 44.39
CA VAL A 345 -7.00 3.62 44.23
C VAL A 345 -6.16 2.35 44.18
N TYR A 346 -5.36 2.23 43.14
CA TYR A 346 -4.37 1.19 42.91
C TYR A 346 -2.96 1.77 43.08
N THR A 347 -2.05 0.94 43.54
CA THR A 347 -0.67 1.28 43.86
C THR A 347 0.28 0.47 43.00
N GLU A 348 1.57 0.79 43.04
CA GLU A 348 2.61 0.05 42.31
C GLU A 348 2.53 -1.48 42.52
N LYS A 349 2.18 -1.93 43.73
CA LYS A 349 2.04 -3.35 44.08
C LYS A 349 0.98 -4.06 43.24
N ASP A 350 -0.11 -3.38 42.92
CA ASP A 350 -1.22 -3.94 42.14
C ASP A 350 -0.84 -4.15 40.66
N PHE A 351 0.24 -3.52 40.19
CA PHE A 351 0.74 -3.59 38.82
C PHE A 351 1.98 -4.47 38.65
N GLN A 352 2.43 -5.13 39.73
CA GLN A 352 3.61 -5.99 39.67
C GLN A 352 3.32 -7.27 38.89
N VAL A 353 4.20 -7.57 37.93
CA VAL A 353 4.20 -8.85 37.22
C VAL A 353 5.39 -9.66 37.73
N ASN A 354 5.12 -10.84 38.27
CA ASN A 354 6.13 -11.71 38.89
C ASN A 354 6.98 -11.01 39.97
N GLY A 355 6.34 -10.16 40.78
CA GLY A 355 6.98 -9.41 41.88
C GLY A 355 7.93 -8.29 41.44
N LYS A 356 8.02 -8.00 40.14
CA LYS A 356 8.83 -6.90 39.60
C LYS A 356 8.00 -5.62 39.51
N LYS A 357 8.64 -4.50 39.82
CA LYS A 357 8.07 -3.16 39.66
C LYS A 357 7.65 -2.93 38.20
N PRO A 358 6.53 -2.23 37.94
CA PRO A 358 6.15 -1.88 36.58
C PRO A 358 7.23 -1.01 35.93
N LYS A 359 7.35 -1.07 34.61
CA LYS A 359 8.34 -0.27 33.87
C LYS A 359 7.65 0.84 33.09
N ILE A 360 8.31 2.00 32.96
CA ILE A 360 7.84 3.08 32.09
C ILE A 360 8.80 3.19 30.91
N MET A 361 8.26 3.02 29.71
CA MET A 361 9.01 2.98 28.46
C MET A 361 8.56 4.10 27.53
N ILE A 362 9.50 4.96 27.13
CA ILE A 362 9.26 6.02 26.15
C ILE A 362 9.96 5.70 24.83
N SER A 363 9.27 5.89 23.71
CA SER A 363 9.87 5.80 22.36
C SER A 363 10.88 6.94 22.14
N LYS A 364 12.04 6.64 21.55
CA LYS A 364 13.18 7.57 21.39
C LYS A 364 13.00 8.62 20.28
N ILE A 365 11.87 8.65 19.56
CA ILE A 365 11.51 9.75 18.63
C ILE A 365 10.99 10.96 19.41
N VAL A 366 11.47 11.13 20.63
CA VAL A 366 11.25 12.30 21.45
C VAL A 366 12.45 13.21 21.23
N SER A 367 12.19 14.43 20.74
CA SER A 367 13.18 15.50 20.62
C SER A 367 14.15 15.49 21.80
N THR A 368 15.46 15.58 21.54
CA THR A 368 16.53 15.67 22.55
C THR A 368 16.28 16.75 23.61
N LYS A 369 15.34 17.68 23.36
CA LYS A 369 14.87 18.72 24.28
C LYS A 369 13.93 18.19 25.39
N MET A 370 13.00 17.27 25.10
CA MET A 370 12.08 16.70 26.10
C MET A 370 12.81 15.71 27.01
N ILE A 371 13.72 14.89 26.47
CA ILE A 371 14.61 14.03 27.29
C ILE A 371 15.48 14.88 28.22
N ARG A 372 15.96 16.05 27.76
CA ARG A 372 16.76 16.96 28.59
C ARG A 372 15.93 17.56 29.73
N ASN A 373 14.74 18.10 29.44
CA ASN A 373 13.84 18.63 30.48
C ASN A 373 13.39 17.54 31.46
N PHE A 374 13.14 16.32 30.98
CA PHE A 374 12.78 15.16 31.80
C PHE A 374 13.91 14.77 32.77
N ILE A 375 15.16 14.75 32.29
CA ILE A 375 16.31 14.35 33.10
C ILE A 375 16.70 15.46 34.09
N GLU A 376 16.47 16.73 33.75
CA GLU A 376 16.95 17.89 34.53
C GLU A 376 15.90 18.49 35.48
N SER A 377 14.69 17.91 35.62
CA SER A 377 13.61 18.46 36.46
C SER A 377 12.92 17.43 37.37
N ASP A 378 12.41 17.89 38.51
CA ASP A 378 11.57 17.14 39.46
C ASP A 378 10.07 17.18 39.08
N GLU A 379 9.73 17.08 37.79
CA GLU A 379 8.37 17.25 37.30
C GLU A 379 7.44 16.07 37.64
N GLU A 380 6.20 16.38 38.00
CA GLU A 380 5.11 15.40 38.14
C GLU A 380 4.39 15.22 36.80
N ILE A 381 4.16 13.96 36.38
CA ILE A 381 3.33 13.68 35.21
C ILE A 381 1.96 13.20 35.65
N HIS A 382 0.95 13.89 35.12
CA HIS A 382 -0.43 13.45 35.17
C HIS A 382 -0.82 12.83 33.83
N VAL A 383 -1.12 11.52 33.83
CA VAL A 383 -1.66 10.83 32.66
C VAL A 383 -3.14 10.60 32.87
N ILE A 384 -3.96 11.34 32.12
CA ILE A 384 -5.42 11.16 32.09
C ILE A 384 -5.79 10.53 30.76
N GLY A 385 -6.32 9.30 30.81
CA GLY A 385 -6.61 8.50 29.63
C GLY A 385 -7.98 7.86 29.71
N LEU A 386 -8.73 7.89 28.61
CA LEU A 386 -9.99 7.15 28.49
C LEU A 386 -9.69 5.77 27.87
N LEU A 387 -10.22 4.74 28.51
CA LEU A 387 -10.19 3.36 28.02
C LEU A 387 -10.86 3.29 26.64
N ASP A 388 -10.09 2.96 25.60
CA ASP A 388 -10.61 2.73 24.25
C ASP A 388 -10.81 1.22 24.02
N GLU A 389 -12.01 0.73 24.32
CA GLU A 389 -12.41 -0.68 24.16
C GLU A 389 -12.66 -1.07 22.69
N THR A 390 -12.59 -0.13 21.76
CA THR A 390 -13.08 -0.32 20.38
C THR A 390 -12.03 -0.76 19.37
N ASN A 391 -10.79 -1.01 19.81
CA ASN A 391 -9.64 -1.17 18.91
C ASN A 391 -8.95 -2.53 19.09
N GLU A 392 -9.62 -3.60 18.66
CA GLU A 392 -9.24 -5.03 18.75
C GLU A 392 -7.97 -5.43 17.94
N ARG A 393 -7.16 -4.48 17.45
CA ARG A 393 -6.02 -4.80 16.58
C ARG A 393 -4.65 -4.92 17.27
N GLU A 394 -4.49 -4.55 18.53
CA GLU A 394 -3.26 -4.85 19.28
C GLU A 394 -3.57 -5.18 20.75
N LYS A 395 -3.12 -6.36 21.19
CA LYS A 395 -3.19 -6.93 22.55
C LYS A 395 -2.57 -6.06 23.65
N GLY A 396 -3.29 -5.05 24.11
CA GLY A 396 -2.98 -4.25 25.29
C GLY A 396 -4.10 -3.25 25.57
N ILE A 397 -4.31 -2.89 26.84
CA ILE A 397 -5.29 -1.85 27.18
C ILE A 397 -4.75 -0.51 26.65
N ARG A 398 -5.41 0.01 25.62
CA ARG A 398 -5.06 1.30 25.02
C ARG A 398 -5.86 2.41 25.68
N TYR A 399 -5.15 3.44 26.09
CA TYR A 399 -5.74 4.67 26.55
C TYR A 399 -5.52 5.74 25.48
N LYS A 400 -6.59 6.43 25.08
CA LYS A 400 -6.42 7.69 24.35
C LYS A 400 -6.07 8.76 25.39
N PRO A 401 -4.86 9.36 25.35
CA PRO A 401 -4.55 10.46 26.23
C PRO A 401 -5.54 11.59 25.93
N PHE A 402 -6.30 12.04 26.94
CA PHE A 402 -7.16 13.20 26.81
C PHE A 402 -6.49 14.45 27.38
N ASP A 403 -5.65 14.29 28.41
CA ASP A 403 -4.82 15.35 28.95
C ASP A 403 -3.54 14.73 29.52
N VAL A 404 -2.38 15.15 28.98
CA VAL A 404 -1.08 14.93 29.60
C VAL A 404 -0.54 16.31 29.92
N LYS A 405 -0.54 16.67 31.21
CA LYS A 405 0.01 17.95 31.65
C LYS A 405 1.49 17.77 31.96
N PHE A 406 2.31 18.23 31.03
CA PHE A 406 3.66 18.69 31.31
C PHE A 406 3.60 20.19 31.58
N THR A 407 4.48 20.69 32.44
CA THR A 407 4.56 22.13 32.75
C THR A 407 4.90 22.98 31.51
N GLU A 408 5.50 22.36 30.48
CA GLU A 408 5.65 22.95 29.14
C GLU A 408 5.14 21.99 28.05
N ASN A 409 4.12 22.44 27.31
CA ASN A 409 3.61 21.93 26.02
C ASN A 409 2.92 20.55 25.97
N GLN A 410 1.64 20.54 25.54
CA GLN A 410 0.73 19.37 25.56
C GLN A 410 0.77 18.48 24.30
N ASP A 411 1.51 18.86 23.26
CA ASP A 411 1.36 18.27 21.90
C ASP A 411 2.25 17.05 21.59
N TRP A 412 2.98 16.48 22.57
CA TRP A 412 4.02 15.47 22.32
C TRP A 412 3.62 14.00 22.54
N VAL A 413 2.48 13.73 23.19
CA VAL A 413 2.07 12.35 23.53
C VAL A 413 0.86 11.94 22.70
N LYS A 414 1.05 11.01 21.77
CA LYS A 414 -0.03 10.50 20.91
C LYS A 414 -0.77 9.30 21.48
N LYS A 415 -0.05 8.40 22.17
CA LYS A 415 -0.63 7.13 22.63
C LYS A 415 0.03 6.65 23.92
N ILE A 416 -0.79 6.13 24.84
CA ILE A 416 -0.35 5.43 26.05
C ILE A 416 -1.04 4.08 26.11
N TYR A 417 -0.31 3.01 26.40
CA TYR A 417 -0.92 1.71 26.63
C TYR A 417 -0.16 0.90 27.68
N PHE A 418 -0.90 0.00 28.35
CA PHE A 418 -0.35 -0.90 29.35
C PHE A 418 -0.32 -2.33 28.81
N LYS A 419 0.84 -2.97 28.90
CA LYS A 419 1.04 -4.36 28.48
C LYS A 419 2.13 -5.03 29.32
N ASP A 420 1.84 -6.21 29.85
CA ASP A 420 2.80 -7.07 30.55
C ASP A 420 3.59 -6.39 31.68
N GLY A 421 2.93 -5.52 32.46
CA GLY A 421 3.59 -4.77 33.54
C GLY A 421 4.37 -3.54 33.07
N VAL A 422 4.21 -3.12 31.81
CA VAL A 422 4.94 -2.00 31.20
C VAL A 422 3.96 -0.96 30.68
N ILE A 423 4.20 0.30 31.06
CA ILE A 423 3.51 1.48 30.52
C ILE A 423 4.35 2.02 29.37
N TYR A 424 3.77 2.03 28.17
CA TYR A 424 4.41 2.59 27.00
C TYR A 424 3.83 3.96 26.66
N ILE A 425 4.69 4.94 26.48
CA ILE A 425 4.34 6.30 26.02
C ILE A 425 4.97 6.52 24.64
N TRP A 426 4.13 6.79 23.64
CA TRP A 426 4.54 6.93 22.25
C TRP A 426 4.29 8.35 21.72
N ASP A 427 5.34 8.91 21.14
CA ASP A 427 5.31 10.00 20.16
C ASP A 427 5.41 9.40 18.74
N ASN A 428 5.17 10.21 17.71
CA ASN A 428 5.19 9.87 16.27
C ASN A 428 6.36 8.97 15.83
#